data_AF-A0AAW0RFE1-F1
#
_entry.id   AF-A0AAW0RFE1-F1
#
_cell.length_a   1.000
_cell.length_b   1.000
_cell.length_c   1.000
_cell.angle_alpha   90.00
_cell.angle_beta   90.00
_cell.angle_gamma   90.00
#
_symmetry.space_group_name_H-M   'P 1'
#
loop_
_entity.id
_entity.type
_entity.pdbx_description
1 polymer ?
#
loop_
_entity_poly.entity_id
_entity_poly.type
_entity_poly.pdbx_seq_one_letter_code
_entity_poly.pdbx_strand_id
1 'polypeptide(L)'
;PPTAWNAIQKHYVAGSFADEDAEAFVWLCFEIVTYPGPELVGMTRDIENAINTRPFTKSPGSKTRKLGYRIQKVLQTRSSSNNLDDVDGPRGRHDNDFTDFRQIFIYPSSDELSSTIPPFYRQAVEVSQSDPAQKTARHLDNQFRLLREDMLAELRDDISIATGKQKGKRRSQILKNLVPVGIDTGDEGRARQCALQVSVGSGLERLTKLPAAQRKKFLTENRNFLPHHAFGAVFSNCTIIGFAFAVRNIDELVRDPPLLSLSFCSSETMDKALRNAVQSNNLEFILIDTPIFAYEPVLRRLREITELPLDKYLLQIEDGDAEQRFEIPAKLQAEIWRIREHNPDGTHLEIAGRSYHIDAAQAGALVTALQNPLAVIQGPPGTGKSFVGALAAKLLLEGSPGRILVLSYTNHALDQFLEDLLNIGIDEKIITRLGSKSSAATAKLSFDLQSRERPSGISKHKTLLYTLKDELRSLREDVEYAFDKVAKSPSLEEIIDYLELADDQESQLFWRAFQIPHEEDGFTITGRN
;
A
#
# COMPACT_ATOMS: atom_id res chain seq x y z
N PRO A 1 -12.61 -14.95 18.52
CA PRO A 1 -12.52 -16.40 18.85
C PRO A 1 -13.57 -17.23 18.09
N PRO A 2 -13.21 -18.36 17.46
CA PRO A 2 -14.14 -19.18 16.68
C PRO A 2 -15.38 -19.63 17.47
N THR A 3 -15.22 -19.95 18.76
CA THR A 3 -16.32 -20.40 19.63
C THR A 3 -17.42 -19.34 19.77
N ALA A 4 -17.02 -18.07 19.98
CA ALA A 4 -17.96 -16.95 20.09
C ALA A 4 -18.66 -16.68 18.76
N TRP A 5 -17.90 -16.65 17.66
CA TRP A 5 -18.41 -16.47 16.31
C TRP A 5 -19.49 -17.50 15.96
N ASN A 6 -19.19 -18.78 16.17
CA ASN A 6 -20.10 -19.88 15.88
C ASN A 6 -21.40 -19.81 16.70
N ALA A 7 -21.32 -19.38 17.97
CA ALA A 7 -22.50 -19.20 18.81
C ALA A 7 -23.39 -18.06 18.30
N ILE A 8 -22.80 -16.89 18.01
CA ILE A 8 -23.51 -15.71 17.50
C ILE A 8 -24.22 -16.04 16.18
N GLN A 9 -23.51 -16.69 15.25
CA GLN A 9 -24.07 -17.07 13.95
C GLN A 9 -25.24 -18.06 14.09
N LYS A 10 -25.14 -19.06 14.98
CA LYS A 10 -26.24 -19.98 15.27
C LYS A 10 -27.47 -19.26 15.80
N HIS A 11 -27.30 -18.31 16.73
CA HIS A 11 -28.41 -17.52 17.26
C HIS A 11 -29.06 -16.62 16.20
N TYR A 12 -28.27 -16.03 15.29
CA TYR A 12 -28.79 -15.26 14.17
C TYR A 12 -29.64 -16.13 13.23
N VAL A 13 -29.11 -17.28 12.81
CA VAL A 13 -29.81 -18.21 11.91
C VAL A 13 -31.09 -18.74 12.54
N ALA A 14 -31.07 -19.05 13.84
CA ALA A 14 -32.25 -19.44 14.62
C ALA A 14 -33.28 -18.30 14.77
N GLY A 15 -32.91 -17.07 14.47
CA GLY A 15 -33.79 -15.91 14.53
C GLY A 15 -34.03 -15.34 15.92
N SER A 16 -33.13 -15.63 16.84
CA SER A 16 -33.25 -15.22 18.24
C SER A 16 -32.80 -13.78 18.51
N PHE A 17 -32.49 -13.00 17.47
CA PHE A 17 -31.96 -11.65 17.59
C PHE A 17 -33.07 -10.61 17.72
N ALA A 18 -32.89 -9.66 18.64
CA ALA A 18 -33.63 -8.41 18.60
C ALA A 18 -33.11 -7.52 17.45
N ASP A 19 -33.84 -6.46 17.11
CA ASP A 19 -33.47 -5.57 15.99
C ASP A 19 -32.11 -4.89 16.20
N GLU A 20 -31.78 -4.48 17.43
CA GLU A 20 -30.48 -3.87 17.76
C GLU A 20 -29.33 -4.89 17.63
N ASP A 21 -29.54 -6.14 18.06
CA ASP A 21 -28.56 -7.21 17.91
C ASP A 21 -28.31 -7.55 16.44
N ALA A 22 -29.38 -7.53 15.62
CA ALA A 22 -29.27 -7.72 14.19
C ALA A 22 -28.53 -6.57 13.49
N GLU A 23 -28.73 -5.33 13.93
CA GLU A 23 -27.98 -4.16 13.44
C GLU A 23 -26.48 -4.27 13.79
N ALA A 24 -26.15 -4.59 15.04
CA ALA A 24 -24.77 -4.76 15.48
C ALA A 24 -24.08 -5.92 14.76
N PHE A 25 -24.77 -7.05 14.61
CA PHE A 25 -24.22 -8.22 13.93
C PHE A 25 -24.02 -8.00 12.43
N VAL A 26 -24.98 -7.38 11.73
CA VAL A 26 -24.79 -7.10 10.30
C VAL A 26 -23.66 -6.09 10.08
N TRP A 27 -23.47 -5.13 10.99
CA TRP A 27 -22.32 -4.23 10.95
C TRP A 27 -21.01 -5.02 11.11
N LEU A 28 -20.91 -5.92 12.09
CA LEU A 28 -19.74 -6.78 12.25
C LEU A 28 -19.49 -7.66 11.00
N CYS A 29 -20.54 -8.26 10.44
CA CYS A 29 -20.44 -9.03 9.20
C CYS A 29 -19.92 -8.16 8.04
N PHE A 30 -20.37 -6.91 7.95
CA PHE A 30 -19.90 -5.98 6.93
C PHE A 30 -18.40 -5.66 7.09
N GLU A 31 -17.92 -5.41 8.31
CA GLU A 31 -16.48 -5.21 8.58
C GLU A 31 -15.66 -6.47 8.22
N ILE A 32 -16.16 -7.66 8.54
CA ILE A 32 -15.49 -8.93 8.21
C ILE A 32 -15.39 -9.12 6.69
N VAL A 33 -16.50 -8.93 5.97
CA VAL A 33 -16.56 -9.15 4.53
C VAL A 33 -15.76 -8.11 3.74
N THR A 34 -15.60 -6.89 4.27
CA THR A 34 -14.78 -5.84 3.65
C THR A 34 -13.30 -5.93 4.01
N TYR A 35 -12.94 -6.68 5.05
CA TYR A 35 -11.56 -6.86 5.47
C TYR A 35 -10.72 -7.56 4.36
N PRO A 36 -9.59 -6.99 3.92
CA PRO A 36 -8.82 -7.52 2.79
C PRO A 36 -7.90 -8.70 3.15
N GLY A 37 -7.66 -8.97 4.44
CA GLY A 37 -6.70 -9.98 4.86
C GLY A 37 -7.23 -11.42 4.81
N PRO A 38 -6.34 -12.42 4.64
CA PRO A 38 -6.72 -13.83 4.51
C PRO A 38 -7.27 -14.45 5.81
N GLU A 39 -6.99 -13.81 6.95
CA GLU A 39 -7.33 -14.29 8.30
C GLU A 39 -8.82 -14.54 8.51
N LEU A 40 -9.67 -13.77 7.81
CA LEU A 40 -11.14 -13.81 7.96
C LEU A 40 -11.87 -14.48 6.79
N VAL A 41 -11.15 -15.16 5.89
CA VAL A 41 -11.75 -15.85 4.74
C VAL A 41 -12.74 -16.93 5.20
N GLY A 42 -12.40 -17.68 6.24
CA GLY A 42 -13.28 -18.69 6.83
C GLY A 42 -14.60 -18.08 7.32
N MET A 43 -14.52 -16.96 8.06
CA MET A 43 -15.70 -16.24 8.55
C MET A 43 -16.52 -15.63 7.42
N THR A 44 -15.88 -15.16 6.33
CA THR A 44 -16.57 -14.64 5.14
C THR A 44 -17.46 -15.71 4.51
N ARG A 45 -16.94 -16.94 4.37
CA ARG A 45 -17.71 -18.09 3.87
C ARG A 45 -18.87 -18.47 4.81
N ASP A 46 -18.65 -18.37 6.11
CA ASP A 46 -19.71 -18.61 7.10
C ASP A 46 -20.83 -17.56 6.99
N ILE A 47 -20.49 -16.30 6.73
CA ILE A 47 -21.44 -15.20 6.49
C ILE A 47 -22.25 -15.47 5.21
N GLU A 48 -21.61 -15.88 4.11
CA GLU A 48 -22.30 -16.27 2.88
C GLU A 48 -23.36 -17.35 3.14
N ASN A 49 -22.99 -18.40 3.86
CA ASN A 49 -23.92 -19.48 4.25
C ASN A 49 -25.06 -18.98 5.15
N ALA A 50 -24.76 -18.09 6.10
CA ALA A 50 -25.77 -17.50 6.98
C ALA A 50 -26.76 -16.63 6.22
N ILE A 51 -26.29 -15.83 5.25
CA ILE A 51 -27.13 -14.98 4.39
C ILE A 51 -28.06 -15.81 3.52
N ASN A 52 -27.55 -16.93 2.96
CA ASN A 52 -28.36 -17.85 2.18
C ASN A 52 -29.50 -18.48 2.99
N THR A 53 -29.27 -18.71 4.29
CA THR A 53 -30.27 -19.26 5.20
C THR A 53 -31.26 -18.20 5.69
N ARG A 54 -30.76 -17.03 6.11
CA ARG A 54 -31.57 -15.91 6.63
C ARG A 54 -31.01 -14.59 6.07
N PRO A 55 -31.58 -14.07 4.97
CA PRO A 55 -31.06 -12.84 4.35
C PRO A 55 -31.27 -11.60 5.22
N PHE A 56 -30.21 -10.81 5.43
CA PHE A 56 -30.30 -9.49 6.10
C PHE A 56 -31.27 -8.53 5.39
N THR A 57 -31.43 -8.68 4.09
CA THR A 57 -32.33 -7.87 3.25
C THR A 57 -33.82 -8.07 3.57
N LYS A 58 -34.18 -9.16 4.27
CA LYS A 58 -35.54 -9.43 4.75
C LYS A 58 -35.78 -8.97 6.20
N SER A 59 -34.78 -8.35 6.84
CA SER A 59 -34.91 -7.81 8.21
C SER A 59 -35.95 -6.67 8.26
N PRO A 60 -36.71 -6.52 9.37
CA PRO A 60 -37.60 -5.37 9.58
C PRO A 60 -36.85 -4.04 9.73
N GLY A 61 -35.60 -4.06 10.19
CA GLY A 61 -34.76 -2.87 10.36
C GLY A 61 -34.24 -2.28 9.05
N SER A 62 -34.51 -0.99 8.79
CA SER A 62 -34.05 -0.30 7.58
C SER A 62 -32.53 -0.27 7.44
N LYS A 63 -31.82 0.00 8.55
CA LYS A 63 -30.35 -0.01 8.57
C LYS A 63 -29.78 -1.40 8.30
N THR A 64 -30.39 -2.43 8.90
CA THR A 64 -29.98 -3.82 8.69
C THR A 64 -30.12 -4.24 7.23
N ARG A 65 -31.23 -3.86 6.57
CA ARG A 65 -31.39 -4.09 5.12
C ARG A 65 -30.34 -3.34 4.30
N LYS A 66 -30.09 -2.06 4.60
CA LYS A 66 -29.07 -1.25 3.90
C LYS A 66 -27.68 -1.89 3.96
N LEU A 67 -27.25 -2.34 5.14
CA LEU A 67 -25.98 -3.07 5.30
C LEU A 67 -26.03 -4.44 4.61
N GLY A 68 -27.16 -5.14 4.68
CA GLY A 68 -27.36 -6.41 3.98
C GLY A 68 -27.15 -6.31 2.46
N TYR A 69 -27.72 -5.29 1.81
CA TYR A 69 -27.50 -5.04 0.38
C TYR A 69 -26.02 -4.76 0.05
N ARG A 70 -25.33 -4.00 0.92
CA ARG A 70 -23.90 -3.73 0.77
C ARG A 70 -23.05 -4.99 0.89
N ILE A 71 -23.33 -5.85 1.88
CA ILE A 71 -22.64 -7.14 2.04
C ILE A 71 -22.81 -7.99 0.78
N GLN A 72 -24.03 -8.14 0.27
CA GLN A 72 -24.28 -8.91 -0.96
C GLN A 72 -23.46 -8.36 -2.15
N LYS A 73 -23.41 -7.04 -2.32
CA LYS A 73 -22.62 -6.39 -3.36
C LYS A 73 -21.12 -6.65 -3.23
N VAL A 74 -20.58 -6.61 -2.01
CA VAL A 74 -19.16 -6.92 -1.75
C VAL A 74 -18.84 -8.37 -2.09
N LEU A 75 -19.68 -9.30 -1.64
CA LEU A 75 -19.49 -10.73 -1.91
C LEU A 75 -19.53 -11.02 -3.41
N GLN A 76 -20.47 -10.41 -4.14
CA GLN A 76 -20.54 -10.48 -5.60
C GLN A 76 -19.29 -9.90 -6.27
N THR A 77 -18.78 -8.77 -5.78
CA THR A 77 -17.58 -8.12 -6.32
C THR A 77 -16.32 -8.99 -6.13
N ARG A 78 -16.26 -9.77 -5.05
CA ARG A 78 -15.17 -10.73 -4.79
C ARG A 78 -15.32 -12.02 -5.59
N SER A 79 -16.51 -12.57 -5.70
CA SER A 79 -16.76 -13.84 -6.42
C SER A 79 -16.72 -13.70 -7.94
N SER A 80 -17.12 -12.54 -8.47
CA SER A 80 -17.10 -12.26 -9.92
C SER A 80 -15.70 -12.20 -10.53
N SER A 81 -14.66 -12.05 -9.70
CA SER A 81 -13.26 -12.16 -10.14
C SER A 81 -12.85 -13.59 -10.50
N ASN A 82 -13.61 -14.61 -10.09
CA ASN A 82 -13.27 -16.03 -10.30
C ASN A 82 -14.03 -16.70 -11.47
N ASN A 83 -15.17 -16.15 -11.90
CA ASN A 83 -16.01 -16.74 -12.95
C ASN A 83 -15.75 -16.07 -14.30
N LEU A 84 -14.63 -16.41 -14.93
CA LEU A 84 -14.30 -15.93 -16.28
C LEU A 84 -14.20 -17.13 -17.24
N ASP A 85 -15.29 -17.37 -17.98
CA ASP A 85 -15.35 -18.31 -19.11
C ASP A 85 -14.78 -17.69 -20.40
N ASP A 86 -13.70 -16.88 -20.31
CA ASP A 86 -13.01 -16.36 -21.49
C ASP A 86 -11.94 -17.36 -21.93
N VAL A 87 -12.00 -17.79 -23.20
CA VAL A 87 -11.02 -18.70 -23.82
C VAL A 87 -9.59 -18.11 -23.79
N ASP A 88 -9.48 -16.78 -23.81
CA ASP A 88 -8.24 -15.99 -23.63
C ASP A 88 -8.19 -15.25 -22.26
N GLY A 89 -8.81 -15.84 -21.24
CA GLY A 89 -8.95 -15.24 -19.91
C GLY A 89 -7.65 -15.14 -19.10
N PRO A 90 -7.71 -14.53 -17.90
CA PRO A 90 -6.52 -14.32 -17.10
C PRO A 90 -6.00 -15.61 -16.46
N ARG A 91 -5.04 -16.30 -17.10
CA ARG A 91 -4.21 -17.36 -16.49
C ARG A 91 -3.10 -17.86 -17.44
N GLY A 92 -2.03 -18.41 -16.86
CA GLY A 92 -1.11 -19.33 -17.53
C GLY A 92 0.04 -18.69 -18.32
N ARG A 93 0.20 -17.36 -18.25
CA ARG A 93 1.30 -16.65 -18.93
C ARG A 93 2.60 -16.67 -18.13
N HIS A 94 2.51 -16.63 -16.80
CA HIS A 94 3.62 -16.71 -15.85
C HIS A 94 3.08 -17.07 -14.45
N ASP A 95 3.97 -17.30 -13.48
CA ASP A 95 3.66 -17.65 -12.09
C ASP A 95 2.80 -16.60 -11.34
N ASN A 96 2.89 -15.33 -11.74
CA ASN A 96 2.13 -14.22 -11.17
C ASN A 96 0.86 -13.83 -11.98
N ASP A 97 0.39 -14.70 -12.86
CA ASP A 97 -0.79 -14.45 -13.72
C ASP A 97 -2.06 -15.10 -13.15
N PHE A 98 -2.55 -14.55 -12.04
CA PHE A 98 -3.75 -15.04 -11.37
C PHE A 98 -5.03 -14.50 -12.03
N THR A 99 -6.09 -15.31 -12.01
CA THR A 99 -7.43 -14.91 -12.48
C THR A 99 -8.00 -13.79 -11.62
N ASP A 100 -7.96 -13.95 -10.30
CA ASP A 100 -8.29 -12.90 -9.35
C ASP A 100 -7.09 -11.95 -9.19
N PHE A 101 -7.26 -10.71 -9.65
CA PHE A 101 -6.21 -9.68 -9.55
C PHE A 101 -5.80 -9.37 -8.11
N ARG A 102 -6.63 -9.73 -7.12
CA ARG A 102 -6.31 -9.57 -5.70
C ARG A 102 -5.18 -10.46 -5.23
N GLN A 103 -4.92 -11.54 -5.96
CA GLN A 103 -3.84 -12.49 -5.71
C GLN A 103 -2.54 -12.11 -6.45
N ILE A 104 -2.61 -11.18 -7.40
CA ILE A 104 -1.43 -10.74 -8.15
C ILE A 104 -0.50 -9.93 -7.24
N PHE A 105 0.78 -10.29 -7.25
CA PHE A 105 1.83 -9.54 -6.58
C PHE A 105 2.13 -8.26 -7.35
N ILE A 106 2.23 -7.14 -6.62
CA ILE A 106 2.54 -5.83 -7.20
C ILE A 106 3.89 -5.90 -7.93
N TYR A 107 4.93 -6.32 -7.21
CA TYR A 107 6.25 -6.55 -7.79
C TYR A 107 6.23 -7.81 -8.65
N PRO A 108 6.87 -7.80 -9.84
CA PRO A 108 6.87 -8.96 -10.71
C PRO A 108 7.82 -10.05 -10.22
N SER A 109 7.59 -11.28 -10.67
CA SER A 109 8.53 -12.38 -10.53
C SER A 109 9.60 -12.35 -11.62
N SER A 110 10.62 -13.21 -11.50
CA SER A 110 11.58 -13.44 -12.58
C SER A 110 10.90 -14.01 -13.83
N ASP A 111 9.93 -14.90 -13.66
CA ASP A 111 9.22 -15.54 -14.77
C ASP A 111 8.34 -14.54 -15.54
N GLU A 112 7.69 -13.64 -14.82
CA GLU A 112 6.89 -12.57 -15.40
C GLU A 112 7.73 -11.56 -16.20
N LEU A 113 8.90 -11.17 -15.68
CA LEU A 113 9.82 -10.28 -16.41
C LEU A 113 10.42 -10.95 -17.65
N SER A 114 10.48 -12.27 -17.67
CA SER A 114 11.04 -13.06 -18.78
C SER A 114 9.97 -13.47 -19.81
N SER A 115 8.69 -13.36 -19.45
CA SER A 115 7.57 -13.68 -20.35
C SER A 115 7.53 -12.76 -21.56
N THR A 116 7.37 -13.34 -22.74
CA THR A 116 7.13 -12.64 -24.01
C THR A 116 5.66 -12.62 -24.41
N ILE A 117 4.80 -13.31 -23.65
CA ILE A 117 3.37 -13.37 -23.92
C ILE A 117 2.74 -12.02 -23.53
N PRO A 118 1.90 -11.42 -24.39
CA PRO A 118 1.24 -10.16 -24.06
C PRO A 118 0.45 -10.21 -22.74
N PRO A 119 0.50 -9.14 -21.93
CA PRO A 119 -0.27 -9.05 -20.70
C PRO A 119 -1.78 -9.02 -21.00
N PHE A 120 -2.57 -9.53 -20.07
CA PHE A 120 -4.03 -9.45 -20.15
C PHE A 120 -4.53 -8.16 -19.49
N TYR A 121 -5.33 -7.42 -20.24
CA TYR A 121 -6.21 -6.36 -19.76
C TYR A 121 -7.33 -6.20 -20.79
N ARG A 122 -8.44 -5.59 -20.38
CA ARG A 122 -9.64 -5.41 -21.20
C ARG A 122 -9.71 -4.03 -21.82
N GLN A 123 -10.37 -3.95 -22.95
CA GLN A 123 -10.69 -2.65 -23.55
C GLN A 123 -11.75 -1.93 -22.72
N ALA A 124 -11.76 -0.60 -22.79
CA ALA A 124 -12.74 0.21 -22.07
C ALA A 124 -14.20 -0.15 -22.43
N VAL A 125 -14.44 -0.51 -23.70
CA VAL A 125 -15.77 -0.93 -24.20
C VAL A 125 -16.23 -2.27 -23.60
N GLU A 126 -15.33 -3.23 -23.41
CA GLU A 126 -15.64 -4.53 -22.83
C GLU A 126 -16.02 -4.41 -21.34
N VAL A 127 -15.38 -3.46 -20.64
CA VAL A 127 -15.72 -3.14 -19.25
C VAL A 127 -17.07 -2.42 -19.19
N SER A 128 -17.31 -1.42 -20.04
CA SER A 128 -18.54 -0.61 -19.98
C SER A 128 -19.79 -1.40 -20.36
N GLN A 129 -19.68 -2.35 -21.29
CA GLN A 129 -20.76 -3.23 -21.76
C GLN A 129 -20.95 -4.48 -20.90
N SER A 130 -20.13 -4.69 -19.87
CA SER A 130 -20.31 -5.83 -18.96
C SER A 130 -21.58 -5.72 -18.12
N ASP A 131 -22.06 -6.87 -17.64
CA ASP A 131 -23.20 -6.97 -16.73
C ASP A 131 -23.04 -5.97 -15.56
N PRO A 132 -24.04 -5.11 -15.28
CA PRO A 132 -24.04 -4.20 -14.14
C PRO A 132 -23.60 -4.83 -12.81
N ALA A 133 -23.92 -6.11 -12.58
CA ALA A 133 -23.52 -6.85 -11.37
C ALA A 133 -22.00 -7.13 -11.31
N GLN A 134 -21.33 -7.25 -12.46
CA GLN A 134 -19.90 -7.53 -12.57
C GLN A 134 -19.07 -6.29 -12.93
N LYS A 135 -19.71 -5.21 -13.38
CA LYS A 135 -19.05 -4.02 -13.93
C LYS A 135 -18.02 -3.42 -12.98
N THR A 136 -18.36 -3.28 -11.70
CA THR A 136 -17.43 -2.76 -10.67
C THR A 136 -16.23 -3.68 -10.49
N ALA A 137 -16.43 -4.99 -10.40
CA ALA A 137 -15.34 -5.96 -10.24
C ALA A 137 -14.40 -5.96 -11.46
N ARG A 138 -14.96 -5.97 -12.68
CA ARG A 138 -14.19 -5.90 -13.94
C ARG A 138 -13.46 -4.57 -14.10
N HIS A 139 -14.08 -3.47 -13.68
CA HIS A 139 -13.44 -2.16 -13.71
C HIS A 139 -12.21 -2.13 -12.79
N LEU A 140 -12.33 -2.59 -11.55
CA LEU A 140 -11.22 -2.64 -10.59
C LEU A 140 -10.09 -3.56 -11.06
N ASP A 141 -10.43 -4.75 -11.57
CA ASP A 141 -9.47 -5.68 -12.19
C ASP A 141 -8.70 -5.00 -13.31
N ASN A 142 -9.42 -4.34 -14.23
CA ASN A 142 -8.80 -3.67 -15.36
C ASN A 142 -7.92 -2.48 -14.95
N GLN A 143 -8.38 -1.65 -14.01
CA GLN A 143 -7.59 -0.52 -13.49
C GLN A 143 -6.31 -0.99 -12.80
N PHE A 144 -6.37 -2.09 -12.04
CA PHE A 144 -5.18 -2.68 -11.41
C PHE A 144 -4.20 -3.17 -12.47
N ARG A 145 -4.67 -3.95 -13.45
CA ARG A 145 -3.80 -4.52 -14.49
C ARG A 145 -3.18 -3.45 -15.38
N LEU A 146 -3.94 -2.43 -15.80
CA LEU A 146 -3.44 -1.31 -16.60
C LEU A 146 -2.37 -0.52 -15.86
N LEU A 147 -2.65 -0.06 -14.63
CA LEU A 147 -1.69 0.71 -13.84
C LEU A 147 -0.44 -0.10 -13.51
N ARG A 148 -0.60 -1.41 -13.29
CA ARG A 148 0.53 -2.30 -13.04
C ARG A 148 1.36 -2.51 -14.29
N GLU A 149 0.74 -2.64 -15.46
CA GLU A 149 1.48 -2.77 -16.72
C GLU A 149 2.27 -1.50 -17.06
N ASP A 150 1.73 -0.30 -16.79
CA ASP A 150 2.49 0.95 -16.91
C ASP A 150 3.76 0.92 -16.04
N MET A 151 3.62 0.48 -14.78
CA MET A 151 4.75 0.31 -13.86
C MET A 151 5.75 -0.74 -14.36
N LEU A 152 5.27 -1.88 -14.88
CA LEU A 152 6.12 -2.96 -15.37
C LEU A 152 6.85 -2.61 -16.66
N ALA A 153 6.24 -1.83 -17.55
CA ALA A 153 6.88 -1.35 -18.76
C ALA A 153 8.13 -0.51 -18.43
N GLU A 154 8.00 0.48 -17.55
CA GLU A 154 9.14 1.29 -17.09
C GLU A 154 10.22 0.42 -16.41
N LEU A 155 9.79 -0.55 -15.60
CA LEU A 155 10.69 -1.45 -14.89
C LEU A 155 11.50 -2.36 -15.84
N ARG A 156 10.85 -2.91 -16.87
CA ARG A 156 11.50 -3.75 -17.90
C ARG A 156 12.52 -2.93 -18.69
N ASP A 157 12.21 -1.67 -19.00
CA ASP A 157 13.14 -0.77 -19.69
C ASP A 157 14.36 -0.47 -18.82
N ASP A 158 14.18 -0.12 -17.54
CA ASP A 158 15.27 0.14 -16.61
C ASP A 158 16.20 -1.09 -16.43
N ILE A 159 15.61 -2.28 -16.29
CA ILE A 159 16.36 -3.54 -16.18
C ILE A 159 17.10 -3.86 -17.49
N SER A 160 16.47 -3.64 -18.64
CA SER A 160 17.08 -3.88 -19.95
C SER A 160 18.27 -2.95 -20.22
N ILE A 161 18.19 -1.70 -19.76
CA ILE A 161 19.29 -0.74 -19.81
C ILE A 161 20.41 -1.17 -18.87
N ALA A 162 20.08 -1.54 -17.63
CA ALA A 162 21.07 -1.93 -16.63
C ALA A 162 21.84 -3.21 -17.00
N THR A 163 21.14 -4.19 -17.60
CA THR A 163 21.73 -5.46 -18.06
C THR A 163 22.44 -5.34 -19.43
N GLY A 164 22.43 -4.16 -20.05
CA GLY A 164 23.12 -3.90 -21.31
C GLY A 164 22.42 -4.45 -22.56
N LYS A 165 21.16 -4.92 -22.44
CA LYS A 165 20.33 -5.36 -23.57
C LYS A 165 19.86 -4.18 -24.42
N GLN A 166 19.71 -3.00 -23.82
CA GLN A 166 19.30 -1.78 -24.50
C GLN A 166 20.26 -0.61 -24.20
N LYS A 167 20.35 0.36 -25.12
CA LYS A 167 21.12 1.59 -24.92
C LYS A 167 20.23 2.65 -24.23
N GLY A 168 20.47 2.86 -22.94
CA GLY A 168 19.83 3.94 -22.18
C GLY A 168 20.62 5.26 -22.19
N LYS A 169 19.93 6.37 -21.89
CA LYS A 169 20.56 7.70 -21.72
C LYS A 169 21.42 7.79 -20.45
N ARG A 170 21.14 6.97 -19.44
CA ARG A 170 21.87 6.90 -18.16
C ARG A 170 22.32 5.47 -17.88
N ARG A 171 23.51 5.31 -17.31
CA ARG A 171 23.96 4.02 -16.76
C ARG A 171 23.41 3.87 -15.35
N SER A 172 22.66 2.81 -15.11
CA SER A 172 22.17 2.44 -13.78
C SER A 172 23.37 2.13 -12.86
N GLN A 173 23.27 2.55 -11.59
CA GLN A 173 24.29 2.23 -10.59
C GLN A 173 24.10 0.78 -10.14
N ILE A 174 25.15 -0.02 -10.23
CA ILE A 174 25.14 -1.44 -9.86
C ILE A 174 26.09 -1.63 -8.68
N LEU A 175 25.57 -2.13 -7.56
CA LEU A 175 26.34 -2.52 -6.39
C LEU A 175 26.61 -4.02 -6.45
N LYS A 176 27.87 -4.44 -6.28
CA LYS A 176 28.26 -5.85 -6.39
C LYS A 176 29.06 -6.34 -5.19
N ASN A 177 29.20 -7.66 -5.10
CA ASN A 177 29.85 -8.35 -3.99
C ASN A 177 29.18 -7.97 -2.67
N LEU A 178 27.85 -8.09 -2.64
CA LEU A 178 27.06 -7.80 -1.45
C LEU A 178 27.16 -8.99 -0.49
N VAL A 179 27.75 -8.76 0.67
CA VAL A 179 27.91 -9.79 1.71
C VAL A 179 27.06 -9.40 2.93
N PRO A 180 26.13 -10.24 3.38
CA PRO A 180 25.39 -10.01 4.62
C PRO A 180 26.32 -9.86 5.82
N VAL A 181 26.10 -8.82 6.63
CA VAL A 181 26.88 -8.56 7.85
C VAL A 181 26.01 -8.38 9.09
N GLY A 182 24.72 -8.13 8.93
CA GLY A 182 23.82 -7.90 10.05
C GLY A 182 22.38 -7.65 9.61
N ILE A 183 21.54 -7.33 10.58
CA ILE A 183 20.16 -6.89 10.37
C ILE A 183 19.99 -5.49 10.96
N ASP A 184 19.39 -4.60 10.19
CA ASP A 184 18.98 -3.26 10.61
C ASP A 184 17.48 -3.23 10.91
N THR A 185 17.13 -3.02 12.17
CA THR A 185 15.74 -2.85 12.65
C THR A 185 15.44 -1.39 13.07
N GLY A 186 16.37 -0.47 12.81
CA GLY A 186 16.33 0.92 13.24
C GLY A 186 16.71 1.12 14.72
N ASP A 187 16.45 2.33 15.23
CA ASP A 187 16.74 2.70 16.63
C ASP A 187 15.45 2.72 17.49
N GLU A 188 15.56 2.95 18.80
CA GLU A 188 14.39 3.02 19.71
C GLU A 188 13.43 4.18 19.41
N GLY A 189 13.88 5.20 18.66
CA GLY A 189 13.08 6.34 18.23
C GLY A 189 12.46 6.20 16.84
N ARG A 190 13.03 5.35 15.99
CA ARG A 190 12.68 5.13 14.58
C ARG A 190 12.88 3.66 14.21
N ALA A 191 12.08 2.81 14.83
CA ALA A 191 11.97 1.42 14.42
C ALA A 191 11.49 1.32 12.97
N ARG A 192 11.96 0.30 12.26
CA ARG A 192 11.60 0.02 10.87
C ARG A 192 11.44 -1.48 10.66
N GLN A 193 10.86 -1.84 9.52
CA GLN A 193 10.83 -3.22 9.08
C GLN A 193 12.26 -3.74 8.91
N CYS A 194 12.49 -4.99 9.32
CA CYS A 194 13.77 -5.69 9.23
C CYS A 194 14.41 -5.51 7.84
N ALA A 195 15.60 -4.91 7.80
CA ALA A 195 16.40 -4.73 6.60
C ALA A 195 17.72 -5.51 6.72
N LEU A 196 18.16 -6.14 5.64
CA LEU A 196 19.43 -6.86 5.61
C LEU A 196 20.58 -5.88 5.43
N GLN A 197 21.48 -5.81 6.40
CA GLN A 197 22.69 -5.02 6.28
C GLN A 197 23.73 -5.81 5.48
N VAL A 198 24.20 -5.24 4.38
CA VAL A 198 25.20 -5.83 3.50
C VAL A 198 26.43 -4.93 3.40
N SER A 199 27.63 -5.53 3.38
CA SER A 199 28.84 -4.82 2.96
C SER A 199 28.90 -4.76 1.44
N VAL A 200 29.26 -3.61 0.90
CA VAL A 200 29.31 -3.35 -0.54
C VAL A 200 30.75 -3.38 -1.03
N GLY A 201 31.12 -4.39 -1.82
CA GLY A 201 32.49 -4.53 -2.34
C GLY A 201 32.80 -3.63 -3.54
N SER A 202 31.82 -3.34 -4.40
CA SER A 202 31.99 -2.43 -5.55
C SER A 202 30.68 -1.73 -5.97
N GLY A 203 30.77 -0.69 -6.81
CA GLY A 203 29.65 0.14 -7.23
C GLY A 203 29.52 1.48 -6.49
N LEU A 204 30.37 1.72 -5.50
CA LEU A 204 30.46 2.96 -4.71
C LEU A 204 31.82 3.66 -4.88
N GLU A 205 32.49 3.51 -6.02
CA GLU A 205 33.86 3.99 -6.25
C GLU A 205 33.98 5.51 -6.08
N ARG A 206 32.93 6.26 -6.43
CA ARG A 206 32.86 7.71 -6.21
C ARG A 206 32.97 8.10 -4.74
N LEU A 207 32.56 7.21 -3.84
CA LEU A 207 32.64 7.39 -2.39
C LEU A 207 33.93 6.77 -1.83
N THR A 208 34.26 5.54 -2.21
CA THR A 208 35.40 4.81 -1.62
C THR A 208 36.76 5.40 -2.01
N LYS A 209 36.87 6.02 -3.20
CA LYS A 209 38.08 6.74 -3.64
C LYS A 209 38.32 8.06 -2.90
N LEU A 210 37.32 8.59 -2.19
CA LEU A 210 37.49 9.80 -1.39
C LEU A 210 38.14 9.47 -0.03
N PRO A 211 38.98 10.38 0.51
CA PRO A 211 39.50 10.25 1.87
C PRO A 211 38.36 10.12 2.89
N ALA A 212 38.54 9.29 3.94
CA ALA A 212 37.50 9.00 4.93
C ALA A 212 36.86 10.27 5.53
N ALA A 213 37.67 11.30 5.81
CA ALA A 213 37.20 12.58 6.34
C ALA A 213 36.26 13.35 5.38
N GLN A 214 36.36 13.13 4.06
CA GLN A 214 35.55 13.82 3.06
C GLN A 214 34.26 13.05 2.69
N ARG A 215 34.20 11.73 2.95
CA ARG A 215 33.06 10.88 2.56
C ARG A 215 31.72 11.37 3.14
N LYS A 216 31.70 11.76 4.43
CA LYS A 216 30.48 12.26 5.09
C LYS A 216 29.99 13.58 4.48
N LYS A 217 30.91 14.49 4.15
CA LYS A 217 30.60 15.76 3.49
C LYS A 217 30.02 15.52 2.09
N PHE A 218 30.66 14.65 1.30
CA PHE A 218 30.19 14.27 -0.03
C PHE A 218 28.75 13.74 -0.01
N LEU A 219 28.43 12.81 0.90
CA LEU A 219 27.07 12.27 1.04
C LEU A 219 26.07 13.34 1.47
N THR A 220 26.47 14.30 2.30
CA THR A 220 25.55 15.36 2.75
C THR A 220 25.19 16.32 1.62
N GLU A 221 26.16 16.65 0.78
CA GLU A 221 26.00 17.56 -0.38
C GLU A 221 25.34 16.86 -1.58
N ASN A 222 25.59 15.56 -1.78
CA ASN A 222 25.08 14.77 -2.92
C ASN A 222 23.95 13.84 -2.48
N ARG A 223 22.78 14.39 -2.13
CA ARG A 223 21.61 13.60 -1.69
C ARG A 223 21.06 12.65 -2.75
N ASN A 224 21.33 12.92 -4.03
CA ASN A 224 20.92 12.07 -5.15
C ASN A 224 21.87 10.89 -5.38
N PHE A 225 23.03 10.85 -4.71
CA PHE A 225 23.89 9.67 -4.72
C PHE A 225 23.33 8.64 -3.74
N LEU A 226 22.81 7.54 -4.28
CA LEU A 226 22.05 6.52 -3.56
C LEU A 226 20.94 7.16 -2.69
N PRO A 227 19.85 7.65 -3.30
CA PRO A 227 18.76 8.29 -2.58
C PRO A 227 18.22 7.39 -1.46
N HIS A 228 17.70 8.01 -0.40
CA HIS A 228 17.03 7.24 0.65
C HIS A 228 15.77 6.56 0.09
N HIS A 229 15.61 5.26 0.36
CA HIS A 229 14.57 4.41 -0.23
C HIS A 229 14.67 4.34 -1.76
N ALA A 230 15.90 4.35 -2.30
CA ALA A 230 16.10 4.05 -3.71
C ALA A 230 15.65 2.61 -3.99
N PHE A 231 14.81 2.44 -5.00
CA PHE A 231 14.32 1.13 -5.42
C PHE A 231 15.38 0.42 -6.27
N GLY A 232 15.44 -0.89 -6.18
CA GLY A 232 16.32 -1.68 -7.03
C GLY A 232 15.99 -3.17 -7.08
N ALA A 233 16.50 -3.80 -8.13
CA ALA A 233 16.42 -5.24 -8.33
C ALA A 233 17.65 -5.92 -7.72
N VAL A 234 17.39 -7.03 -7.04
CA VAL A 234 18.40 -7.89 -6.45
C VAL A 234 18.66 -9.04 -7.41
N PHE A 235 19.93 -9.23 -7.76
CA PHE A 235 20.38 -10.26 -8.68
C PHE A 235 21.27 -11.27 -7.96
N SER A 236 21.20 -12.52 -8.42
CA SER A 236 22.18 -13.57 -8.12
C SER A 236 22.43 -14.34 -9.41
N ASN A 237 23.69 -14.60 -9.76
CA ASN A 237 24.05 -15.39 -10.95
C ASN A 237 23.32 -14.95 -12.25
N CYS A 238 23.23 -13.63 -12.47
CA CYS A 238 22.55 -13.01 -13.61
C CYS A 238 21.02 -13.20 -13.68
N THR A 239 20.38 -13.72 -12.63
CA THR A 239 18.91 -13.81 -12.53
C THR A 239 18.39 -12.88 -11.45
N ILE A 240 17.17 -12.38 -11.64
CA ILE A 240 16.50 -11.53 -10.65
C ILE A 240 15.91 -12.44 -9.58
N ILE A 241 16.28 -12.22 -8.33
CA ILE A 241 15.71 -12.94 -7.19
C ILE A 241 14.57 -12.16 -6.51
N GLY A 242 14.51 -10.84 -6.75
CA GLY A 242 13.40 -9.97 -6.36
C GLY A 242 13.83 -8.51 -6.21
N PHE A 243 13.13 -7.77 -5.36
CA PHE A 243 13.29 -6.31 -5.24
C PHE A 243 13.48 -5.85 -3.79
N ALA A 244 14.20 -4.76 -3.62
CA ALA A 244 14.46 -4.14 -2.32
C ALA A 244 14.59 -2.62 -2.42
N PHE A 245 14.41 -1.95 -1.27
CA PHE A 245 14.68 -0.54 -1.10
C PHE A 245 16.00 -0.35 -0.33
N ALA A 246 16.85 0.51 -0.85
CA ALA A 246 18.10 0.91 -0.22
C ALA A 246 17.84 1.92 0.91
N VAL A 247 18.15 1.52 2.14
CA VAL A 247 18.02 2.34 3.33
C VAL A 247 19.33 3.10 3.54
N ARG A 248 19.31 4.37 3.15
CA ARG A 248 20.48 5.24 3.20
C ARG A 248 20.82 5.68 4.63
N ASN A 249 21.89 5.13 5.20
CA ASN A 249 22.51 5.61 6.44
C ASN A 249 23.92 6.16 6.16
N ILE A 250 24.14 7.45 6.44
CA ILE A 250 25.43 8.11 6.17
C ILE A 250 26.55 7.51 7.01
N ASP A 251 26.30 7.17 8.28
CA ASP A 251 27.34 6.68 9.19
C ASP A 251 27.77 5.24 8.86
N GLU A 252 26.92 4.48 8.18
CA GLU A 252 27.21 3.14 7.67
C GLU A 252 27.92 3.17 6.32
N LEU A 253 27.49 4.05 5.40
CA LEU A 253 28.07 4.18 4.06
C LEU A 253 29.52 4.69 4.07
N VAL A 254 29.95 5.40 5.10
CA VAL A 254 31.33 5.89 5.21
C VAL A 254 32.33 4.83 5.68
N ARG A 255 31.86 3.69 6.19
CA ARG A 255 32.70 2.57 6.65
C ARG A 255 33.54 1.99 5.51
N ASP A 256 34.50 1.14 5.85
CA ASP A 256 35.39 0.46 4.90
C ASP A 256 35.44 -1.04 5.21
N PRO A 257 34.78 -1.90 4.40
CA PRO A 257 33.93 -1.57 3.26
C PRO A 257 32.64 -0.82 3.65
N PRO A 258 32.01 -0.05 2.73
CA PRO A 258 30.72 0.61 2.98
C PRO A 258 29.62 -0.40 3.35
N LEU A 259 28.77 -0.03 4.31
CA LEU A 259 27.58 -0.81 4.66
C LEU A 259 26.31 -0.16 4.10
N LEU A 260 25.40 -1.00 3.61
CA LEU A 260 24.09 -0.61 3.10
C LEU A 260 23.02 -1.54 3.63
N SER A 261 21.92 -1.00 4.14
CA SER A 261 20.74 -1.78 4.54
C SER A 261 19.76 -1.91 3.38
N LEU A 262 19.31 -3.13 3.08
CA LEU A 262 18.34 -3.45 2.04
C LEU A 262 17.03 -3.94 2.68
N SER A 263 15.96 -3.16 2.50
CA SER A 263 14.60 -3.53 2.93
C SER A 263 13.91 -4.26 1.79
N PHE A 264 13.76 -5.57 1.90
CA PHE A 264 13.15 -6.41 0.86
C PHE A 264 11.64 -6.19 0.76
N CYS A 265 11.11 -6.29 -0.46
CA CYS A 265 9.68 -6.13 -0.73
C CYS A 265 8.85 -7.35 -0.30
N SER A 266 9.47 -8.51 -0.10
CA SER A 266 8.85 -9.73 0.42
C SER A 266 9.83 -10.54 1.28
N SER A 267 9.28 -11.34 2.20
CA SER A 267 10.07 -12.29 3.01
C SER A 267 10.72 -13.38 2.15
N GLU A 268 10.03 -13.83 1.09
CA GLU A 268 10.56 -14.81 0.14
C GLU A 268 11.80 -14.29 -0.59
N THR A 269 11.81 -13.02 -1.00
CA THR A 269 13.01 -12.43 -1.62
C THR A 269 14.15 -12.31 -0.61
N MET A 270 13.87 -11.95 0.65
CA MET A 270 14.89 -11.91 1.70
C MET A 270 15.50 -13.29 1.95
N ASP A 271 14.68 -14.34 2.05
CA ASP A 271 15.14 -15.73 2.20
C ASP A 271 16.00 -16.17 0.99
N LYS A 272 15.54 -15.91 -0.24
CA LYS A 272 16.33 -16.16 -1.45
C LYS A 272 17.66 -15.42 -1.42
N ALA A 273 17.68 -14.15 -1.01
CA ALA A 273 18.90 -13.36 -0.92
C ALA A 273 19.88 -13.94 0.11
N LEU A 274 19.40 -14.30 1.31
CA LEU A 274 20.22 -14.92 2.35
C LEU A 274 20.81 -16.25 1.89
N ARG A 275 20.01 -17.15 1.28
CA ARG A 275 20.51 -18.43 0.75
C ARG A 275 21.56 -18.23 -0.33
N ASN A 276 21.32 -17.32 -1.27
CA ASN A 276 22.26 -17.03 -2.35
C ASN A 276 23.55 -16.39 -1.83
N ALA A 277 23.46 -15.52 -0.82
CA ALA A 277 24.65 -14.96 -0.19
C ALA A 277 25.56 -16.06 0.35
N VAL A 278 25.01 -17.01 1.11
CA VAL A 278 25.77 -18.11 1.72
C VAL A 278 26.37 -19.04 0.66
N GLN A 279 25.65 -19.31 -0.43
CA GLN A 279 26.06 -20.31 -1.43
C GLN A 279 27.04 -19.78 -2.48
N SER A 280 26.82 -18.57 -3.01
CA SER A 280 27.52 -18.08 -4.21
C SER A 280 28.32 -16.80 -3.99
N ASN A 281 28.07 -16.06 -2.89
CA ASN A 281 28.65 -14.73 -2.63
C ASN A 281 28.52 -13.73 -3.80
N ASN A 282 27.56 -13.94 -4.71
CA ASN A 282 27.42 -13.20 -5.96
C ASN A 282 26.12 -12.37 -6.00
N LEU A 283 25.79 -11.75 -4.87
CA LEU A 283 24.66 -10.83 -4.80
C LEU A 283 25.02 -9.47 -5.41
N GLU A 284 24.15 -8.99 -6.28
CA GLU A 284 24.20 -7.66 -6.86
C GLU A 284 22.90 -6.90 -6.59
N PHE A 285 22.97 -5.58 -6.49
CA PHE A 285 21.82 -4.68 -6.37
C PHE A 285 21.91 -3.61 -7.45
N ILE A 286 20.91 -3.59 -8.34
CA ILE A 286 20.82 -2.63 -9.43
C ILE A 286 19.80 -1.58 -9.05
N LEU A 287 20.22 -0.31 -8.99
CA LEU A 287 19.31 0.81 -8.80
C LEU A 287 18.41 0.98 -10.03
N ILE A 288 17.13 1.18 -9.77
CA ILE A 288 16.08 1.34 -10.77
C ILE A 288 15.44 2.72 -10.57
N ASP A 289 15.24 3.46 -11.66
CA ASP A 289 14.73 4.84 -11.63
C ASP A 289 13.20 4.89 -11.64
N THR A 290 12.54 3.76 -11.99
CA THR A 290 11.09 3.57 -11.95
C THR A 290 10.51 4.06 -10.61
N PRO A 291 9.55 5.02 -10.60
CA PRO A 291 9.04 5.65 -9.39
C PRO A 291 7.99 4.77 -8.70
N ILE A 292 8.39 3.59 -8.24
CA ILE A 292 7.54 2.60 -7.56
C ILE A 292 6.70 3.21 -6.42
N PHE A 293 7.25 4.19 -5.70
CA PHE A 293 6.56 4.90 -4.63
C PHE A 293 5.23 5.57 -5.06
N ALA A 294 5.07 5.86 -6.36
CA ALA A 294 3.85 6.44 -6.92
C ALA A 294 2.81 5.36 -7.30
N TYR A 295 3.27 4.18 -7.74
CA TYR A 295 2.42 3.09 -8.20
C TYR A 295 1.98 2.18 -7.05
N GLU A 296 2.91 1.74 -6.22
CA GLU A 296 2.70 0.70 -5.20
C GLU A 296 1.54 1.02 -4.24
N PRO A 297 1.42 2.24 -3.67
CA PRO A 297 0.30 2.55 -2.77
C PRO A 297 -1.04 2.48 -3.49
N VAL A 298 -1.12 2.94 -4.74
CA VAL A 298 -2.36 2.94 -5.53
C VAL A 298 -2.74 1.51 -5.91
N LEU A 299 -1.78 0.72 -6.39
CA LEU A 299 -1.99 -0.70 -6.71
C LEU A 299 -2.43 -1.49 -5.49
N ARG A 300 -1.84 -1.24 -4.32
CA ARG A 300 -2.25 -1.86 -3.05
C ARG A 300 -3.70 -1.53 -2.72
N ARG A 301 -4.12 -0.27 -2.85
CA ARG A 301 -5.51 0.13 -2.60
C ARG A 301 -6.49 -0.43 -3.63
N LEU A 302 -6.13 -0.45 -4.92
CA LEU A 302 -6.94 -1.10 -5.95
C LEU A 302 -7.12 -2.60 -5.68
N ARG A 303 -6.08 -3.27 -5.20
CA ARG A 303 -6.13 -4.68 -4.81
C ARG A 303 -7.05 -4.94 -3.62
N GLU A 304 -7.04 -4.04 -2.64
CA GLU A 304 -7.81 -4.17 -1.39
C GLU A 304 -9.26 -3.69 -1.49
N ILE A 305 -9.57 -2.77 -2.41
CA ILE A 305 -10.89 -2.13 -2.47
C ILE A 305 -11.99 -3.14 -2.82
N THR A 306 -13.01 -3.18 -1.97
CA THR A 306 -14.18 -4.07 -2.11
C THR A 306 -15.45 -3.35 -2.50
N GLU A 307 -15.56 -2.07 -2.12
CA GLU A 307 -16.64 -1.18 -2.54
C GLU A 307 -16.01 0.01 -3.24
N LEU A 308 -16.39 0.26 -4.49
CA LEU A 308 -16.02 1.47 -5.20
C LEU A 308 -17.02 2.58 -4.82
N PRO A 309 -16.60 3.65 -4.12
CA PRO A 309 -17.47 4.79 -3.85
C PRO A 309 -17.94 5.41 -5.16
N LEU A 310 -19.20 5.86 -5.20
CA LEU A 310 -19.80 6.50 -6.37
C LEU A 310 -19.84 5.61 -7.63
N ASP A 311 -19.73 4.28 -7.51
CA ASP A 311 -19.73 3.39 -8.67
C ASP A 311 -20.98 3.52 -9.55
N LYS A 312 -22.14 3.80 -8.94
CA LYS A 312 -23.36 4.15 -9.68
C LYS A 312 -23.16 5.35 -10.61
N TYR A 313 -22.48 6.39 -10.16
CA TYR A 313 -22.25 7.62 -10.92
C TYR A 313 -21.04 7.53 -11.85
N LEU A 314 -20.10 6.62 -11.58
CA LEU A 314 -18.87 6.44 -12.37
C LEU A 314 -19.01 5.37 -13.46
N LEU A 315 -19.74 4.28 -13.19
CA LEU A 315 -19.79 3.08 -14.03
C LEU A 315 -21.20 2.75 -14.55
N GLN A 316 -22.26 3.17 -13.84
CA GLN A 316 -23.65 2.88 -14.19
C GLN A 316 -24.37 4.15 -14.65
N ILE A 317 -23.76 4.85 -15.62
CA ILE A 317 -24.37 6.00 -16.28
C ILE A 317 -25.40 5.46 -17.27
N GLU A 318 -26.59 5.10 -16.78
CA GLU A 318 -27.75 4.81 -17.63
C GLU A 318 -28.49 6.12 -17.90
N ASP A 319 -28.81 6.39 -19.17
CA ASP A 319 -29.43 7.65 -19.65
C ASP A 319 -30.85 7.92 -19.10
N GLY A 320 -31.35 7.12 -18.16
CA GLY A 320 -32.74 7.15 -17.68
C GLY A 320 -32.94 7.16 -16.16
N ASP A 321 -31.92 6.91 -15.34
CA ASP A 321 -32.08 6.74 -13.88
C ASP A 321 -32.03 8.08 -13.12
N ALA A 322 -32.91 8.99 -13.49
CA ALA A 322 -33.13 10.28 -12.83
C ALA A 322 -33.81 10.16 -11.43
N GLU A 323 -34.14 8.94 -10.98
CA GLU A 323 -35.01 8.72 -9.83
C GLU A 323 -34.28 8.56 -8.48
N GLN A 324 -32.97 8.31 -8.44
CA GLN A 324 -32.22 8.24 -7.18
C GLN A 324 -31.68 9.63 -6.80
N ARG A 325 -32.59 10.48 -6.31
CA ARG A 325 -32.28 11.84 -5.86
C ARG A 325 -31.25 11.81 -4.72
N PHE A 326 -30.08 12.37 -4.97
CA PHE A 326 -29.17 12.80 -3.92
C PHE A 326 -29.92 13.76 -2.99
N GLU A 327 -30.05 13.39 -1.72
CA GLU A 327 -30.74 14.23 -0.74
C GLU A 327 -29.84 15.39 -0.34
N ILE A 328 -30.16 16.57 -0.87
CA ILE A 328 -29.47 17.81 -0.53
C ILE A 328 -30.04 18.31 0.82
N PRO A 329 -29.21 18.64 1.83
CA PRO A 329 -29.67 19.23 3.08
C PRO A 329 -30.50 20.51 2.84
N ALA A 330 -31.58 20.70 3.60
CA ALA A 330 -32.50 21.83 3.41
C ALA A 330 -31.81 23.22 3.44
N LYS A 331 -30.80 23.38 4.30
CA LYS A 331 -29.97 24.61 4.33
C LYS A 331 -29.24 24.84 3.01
N LEU A 332 -28.66 23.79 2.45
CA LEU A 332 -27.93 23.88 1.18
C LEU A 332 -28.88 24.11 0.00
N GLN A 333 -30.08 23.51 0.03
CA GLN A 333 -31.13 23.79 -0.97
C GLN A 333 -31.51 25.27 -1.02
N ALA A 334 -31.65 25.92 0.13
CA ALA A 334 -31.96 27.35 0.21
C ALA A 334 -30.84 28.21 -0.40
N GLU A 335 -29.58 27.89 -0.13
CA GLU A 335 -28.43 28.59 -0.72
C GLU A 335 -28.34 28.38 -2.23
N ILE A 336 -28.57 27.15 -2.71
CA ILE A 336 -28.62 26.86 -4.15
C ILE A 336 -29.70 27.68 -4.85
N TRP A 337 -30.88 27.79 -4.26
CA TRP A 337 -31.98 28.59 -4.80
C TRP A 337 -31.60 30.07 -4.89
N ARG A 338 -30.99 30.63 -3.83
CA ARG A 338 -30.48 32.01 -3.83
C ARG A 338 -29.45 32.25 -4.94
N ILE A 339 -28.50 31.34 -5.12
CA ILE A 339 -27.47 31.44 -6.16
C ILE A 339 -28.10 31.44 -7.56
N ARG A 340 -29.18 30.67 -7.78
CA ARG A 340 -29.89 30.63 -9.08
C ARG A 340 -30.67 31.91 -9.36
N GLU A 341 -31.33 32.50 -8.37
CA GLU A 341 -32.14 33.71 -8.57
C GLU A 341 -31.30 34.97 -8.81
N HIS A 342 -30.14 35.09 -8.15
CA HIS A 342 -29.30 36.29 -8.22
C HIS A 342 -28.33 36.28 -9.41
N ASN A 343 -28.66 35.67 -10.55
CA ASN A 343 -27.68 35.37 -11.61
C ASN A 343 -27.91 35.86 -13.05
N PRO A 344 -28.53 37.02 -13.31
CA PRO A 344 -28.37 37.60 -14.65
C PRO A 344 -27.02 38.29 -14.89
N ASP A 345 -26.44 39.02 -13.92
CA ASP A 345 -25.40 40.04 -14.26
C ASP A 345 -24.27 40.25 -13.20
N GLY A 346 -23.61 39.19 -12.71
CA GLY A 346 -22.43 39.36 -11.83
C GLY A 346 -22.76 39.89 -10.43
N THR A 347 -23.89 39.49 -9.89
CA THR A 347 -24.42 39.98 -8.61
C THR A 347 -23.59 39.50 -7.42
N HIS A 348 -23.55 40.34 -6.38
CA HIS A 348 -22.93 40.01 -5.10
C HIS A 348 -23.68 38.88 -4.40
N LEU A 349 -23.00 37.76 -4.11
CA LEU A 349 -23.52 36.65 -3.32
C LEU A 349 -23.06 36.79 -1.87
N GLU A 350 -23.99 36.95 -0.94
CA GLU A 350 -23.67 36.91 0.49
C GLU A 350 -23.62 35.46 1.00
N ILE A 351 -22.42 35.00 1.39
CA ILE A 351 -22.23 33.70 2.03
C ILE A 351 -21.65 33.91 3.42
N ALA A 352 -22.42 33.50 4.44
CA ALA A 352 -22.06 33.60 5.86
C ALA A 352 -21.59 35.00 6.28
N GLY A 353 -22.34 36.03 5.85
CA GLY A 353 -22.09 37.43 6.21
C GLY A 353 -20.92 38.08 5.44
N ARG A 354 -20.41 37.47 4.37
CA ARG A 354 -19.45 38.08 3.45
C ARG A 354 -20.00 38.09 2.03
N SER A 355 -19.80 39.20 1.34
CA SER A 355 -20.22 39.38 -0.05
C SER A 355 -19.11 38.97 -1.01
N TYR A 356 -19.45 38.15 -2.01
CA TYR A 356 -18.55 37.63 -3.03
C TYR A 356 -19.07 37.99 -4.42
N HIS A 357 -18.17 38.38 -5.32
CA HIS A 357 -18.52 38.57 -6.73
C HIS A 357 -18.27 37.27 -7.49
N ILE A 358 -19.31 36.70 -8.10
CA ILE A 358 -19.23 35.51 -8.95
C ILE A 358 -19.91 35.79 -10.29
N ASP A 359 -19.31 35.33 -11.37
CA ASP A 359 -19.95 35.37 -12.69
C ASP A 359 -20.94 34.20 -12.86
N ALA A 360 -21.75 34.24 -13.94
CA ALA A 360 -22.77 33.23 -14.21
C ALA A 360 -22.18 31.82 -14.40
N ALA A 361 -20.97 31.69 -14.96
CA ALA A 361 -20.33 30.39 -15.18
C ALA A 361 -19.81 29.81 -13.85
N GLN A 362 -19.19 30.62 -13.02
CA GLN A 362 -18.74 30.27 -11.67
C GLN A 362 -19.92 29.85 -10.78
N ALA A 363 -21.03 30.58 -10.87
CA ALA A 363 -22.21 30.24 -10.11
C ALA A 363 -22.89 28.95 -10.60
N GLY A 364 -22.97 28.75 -11.92
CA GLY A 364 -23.41 27.48 -12.50
C GLY A 364 -22.54 26.30 -12.05
N ALA A 365 -21.21 26.47 -12.02
CA ALA A 365 -20.28 25.46 -11.49
C ALA A 365 -20.49 25.21 -9.99
N LEU A 366 -20.70 26.26 -9.19
CA LEU A 366 -20.97 26.16 -7.75
C LEU A 366 -22.27 25.39 -7.50
N VAL A 367 -23.36 25.76 -8.17
CA VAL A 367 -24.66 25.06 -8.09
C VAL A 367 -24.50 23.59 -8.47
N THR A 368 -23.76 23.31 -9.55
CA THR A 368 -23.49 21.94 -10.00
C THR A 368 -22.75 21.12 -8.94
N ALA A 369 -21.73 21.70 -8.29
CA ALA A 369 -20.98 21.04 -7.21
C ALA A 369 -21.82 20.75 -5.96
N LEU A 370 -22.79 21.60 -5.63
CA LEU A 370 -23.61 21.46 -4.42
C LEU A 370 -24.82 20.54 -4.61
N GLN A 371 -25.29 20.38 -5.85
CA GLN A 371 -26.50 19.60 -6.16
C GLN A 371 -26.23 18.16 -6.55
N ASN A 372 -25.04 17.87 -7.05
CA ASN A 372 -24.73 16.56 -7.61
C ASN A 372 -23.80 15.78 -6.67
N PRO A 373 -24.00 14.45 -6.56
CA PRO A 373 -23.10 13.58 -5.81
C PRO A 373 -21.71 13.49 -6.45
N LEU A 374 -21.60 13.81 -7.74
CA LEU A 374 -20.36 13.93 -8.49
C LEU A 374 -20.44 15.16 -9.41
N ALA A 375 -19.41 16.00 -9.38
CA ALA A 375 -19.30 17.16 -10.24
C ALA A 375 -17.87 17.30 -10.78
N VAL A 376 -17.75 17.57 -12.08
CA VAL A 376 -16.47 17.87 -12.74
C VAL A 376 -16.51 19.32 -13.19
N ILE A 377 -15.63 20.15 -12.63
CA ILE A 377 -15.51 21.57 -12.99
C ILE A 377 -14.24 21.74 -13.82
N GLN A 378 -14.41 22.08 -15.08
CA GLN A 378 -13.32 22.43 -15.98
C GLN A 378 -13.22 23.94 -16.14
N GLY A 379 -12.00 24.47 -16.12
CA GLY A 379 -11.76 25.90 -16.35
C GLY A 379 -10.32 26.17 -16.76
N PRO A 380 -10.05 27.05 -17.74
CA PRO A 380 -8.70 27.53 -18.08
C PRO A 380 -7.92 28.12 -16.88
N PRO A 381 -6.60 28.33 -16.99
CA PRO A 381 -5.84 29.06 -15.99
C PRO A 381 -6.47 30.45 -15.72
N GLY A 382 -6.57 30.84 -14.45
CA GLY A 382 -7.11 32.14 -14.05
C GLY A 382 -8.63 32.26 -13.94
N THR A 383 -9.43 31.23 -14.28
CA THR A 383 -10.91 31.32 -14.24
C THR A 383 -11.54 31.15 -12.86
N GLY A 384 -10.77 31.27 -11.77
CA GLY A 384 -11.30 31.19 -10.41
C GLY A 384 -11.72 29.79 -9.95
N LYS A 385 -11.18 28.70 -10.52
CA LYS A 385 -11.50 27.32 -10.07
C LYS A 385 -11.31 27.11 -8.56
N SER A 386 -10.17 27.56 -8.02
CA SER A 386 -9.87 27.45 -6.58
C SER A 386 -10.85 28.27 -5.76
N PHE A 387 -11.21 29.47 -6.23
CA PHE A 387 -12.21 30.32 -5.59
C PHE A 387 -13.59 29.66 -5.54
N VAL A 388 -14.09 29.11 -6.66
CA VAL A 388 -15.36 28.36 -6.70
C VAL A 388 -15.31 27.15 -5.77
N GLY A 389 -14.19 26.39 -5.76
CA GLY A 389 -14.01 25.25 -4.87
C GLY A 389 -14.01 25.63 -3.39
N ALA A 390 -13.41 26.77 -3.04
CA ALA A 390 -13.35 27.25 -1.67
C ALA A 390 -14.72 27.79 -1.19
N LEU A 391 -15.51 28.42 -2.08
CA LEU A 391 -16.92 28.75 -1.80
C LEU A 391 -17.78 27.50 -1.61
N ALA A 392 -17.61 26.48 -2.47
CA ALA A 392 -18.30 25.21 -2.32
C ALA A 392 -17.99 24.55 -0.97
N ALA A 393 -16.71 24.53 -0.57
CA ALA A 393 -16.28 23.99 0.72
C ALA A 393 -16.93 24.73 1.90
N LYS A 394 -16.99 26.07 1.86
CA LYS A 394 -17.66 26.87 2.89
C LYS A 394 -19.15 26.53 3.01
N LEU A 395 -19.87 26.52 1.89
CA LEU A 395 -21.29 26.20 1.87
C LEU A 395 -21.59 24.77 2.35
N LEU A 396 -20.73 23.81 1.98
CA LEU A 396 -20.84 22.42 2.44
C LEU A 396 -20.62 22.29 3.95
N LEU A 397 -19.64 23.00 4.53
CA LEU A 397 -19.37 22.98 5.98
C LEU A 397 -20.51 23.60 6.80
N GLU A 398 -21.17 24.64 6.29
CA GLU A 398 -22.29 25.30 6.97
C GLU A 398 -23.61 24.53 6.79
N GLY A 399 -23.77 23.90 5.62
CA GLY A 399 -24.98 23.20 5.22
C GLY A 399 -25.07 21.74 5.68
N SER A 400 -23.95 21.10 6.02
CA SER A 400 -23.89 19.65 6.32
C SER A 400 -22.94 19.32 7.48
N PRO A 401 -23.31 18.41 8.40
CA PRO A 401 -22.47 18.00 9.54
C PRO A 401 -21.35 17.01 9.16
N GLY A 402 -20.64 17.26 8.04
CA GLY A 402 -19.60 16.39 7.49
C GLY A 402 -18.17 16.92 7.64
N ARG A 403 -17.18 16.08 7.33
CA ARG A 403 -15.78 16.48 7.14
C ARG A 403 -15.47 16.51 5.65
N ILE A 404 -14.75 17.53 5.21
CA ILE A 404 -14.31 17.66 3.81
C ILE A 404 -12.86 17.19 3.72
N LEU A 405 -12.59 16.24 2.82
CA LEU A 405 -11.24 15.86 2.44
C LEU A 405 -10.86 16.61 1.17
N VAL A 406 -9.79 17.41 1.25
CA VAL A 406 -9.23 18.11 0.10
C VAL A 406 -7.97 17.39 -0.34
N LEU A 407 -7.89 17.01 -1.62
CA LEU A 407 -6.74 16.36 -2.22
C LEU A 407 -6.20 17.22 -3.36
N SER A 408 -4.87 17.27 -3.50
CA SER A 408 -4.23 17.93 -4.65
C SER A 408 -2.93 17.20 -5.00
N TYR A 409 -2.48 17.36 -6.25
CA TYR A 409 -1.27 16.70 -6.75
C TYR A 409 0.02 17.25 -6.15
N THR A 410 0.06 18.55 -5.79
CA THR A 410 1.29 19.18 -5.28
C THR A 410 1.04 19.90 -3.96
N ASN A 411 2.04 19.92 -3.06
CA ASN A 411 1.95 20.69 -1.81
C ASN A 411 1.64 22.18 -2.06
N HIS A 412 2.19 22.76 -3.14
CA HIS A 412 1.92 24.15 -3.52
C HIS A 412 0.44 24.38 -3.87
N ALA A 413 -0.16 23.49 -4.66
CA ALA A 413 -1.59 23.60 -5.01
C ALA A 413 -2.48 23.43 -3.78
N LEU A 414 -2.13 22.52 -2.86
CA LEU A 414 -2.83 22.38 -1.59
C LEU A 414 -2.73 23.66 -0.76
N ASP A 415 -1.51 24.19 -0.60
CA ASP A 415 -1.28 25.38 0.22
C ASP A 415 -2.05 26.59 -0.31
N GLN A 416 -2.02 26.81 -1.63
CA GLN A 416 -2.81 27.85 -2.27
C GLN A 416 -4.31 27.70 -1.96
N PHE A 417 -4.84 26.47 -2.06
CA PHE A 417 -6.25 26.24 -1.78
C PHE A 417 -6.59 26.42 -0.28
N LEU A 418 -5.71 26.01 0.63
CA LEU A 418 -5.90 26.24 2.06
C LEU A 418 -5.88 27.74 2.41
N GLU A 419 -5.01 28.51 1.76
CA GLU A 419 -5.00 29.97 1.89
C GLU A 419 -6.31 30.57 1.38
N ASP A 420 -6.86 30.08 0.27
CA ASP A 420 -8.18 30.49 -0.24
C ASP A 420 -9.30 30.17 0.77
N LEU A 421 -9.27 29.01 1.44
CA LEU A 421 -10.23 28.66 2.50
C LEU A 421 -10.16 29.63 3.69
N LEU A 422 -8.96 29.99 4.13
CA LEU A 422 -8.75 30.98 5.20
C LEU A 422 -9.26 32.36 4.78
N ASN A 423 -8.95 32.80 3.57
CA ASN A 423 -9.37 34.09 3.03
C ASN A 423 -10.90 34.20 2.94
N ILE A 424 -11.58 33.10 2.61
CA ILE A 424 -13.05 33.01 2.56
C ILE A 424 -13.68 32.94 3.96
N GLY A 425 -12.88 32.78 5.02
CA GLY A 425 -13.28 32.94 6.41
C GLY A 425 -13.54 31.63 7.15
N ILE A 426 -13.03 30.50 6.65
CA ILE A 426 -13.04 29.24 7.39
C ILE A 426 -12.01 29.32 8.52
N ASP A 427 -12.41 28.97 9.74
CA ASP A 427 -11.54 29.03 10.93
C ASP A 427 -10.36 28.06 10.79
N GLU A 428 -9.15 28.55 11.03
CA GLU A 428 -7.92 27.73 11.04
C GLU A 428 -7.99 26.55 12.02
N LYS A 429 -8.78 26.66 13.10
CA LYS A 429 -8.93 25.63 14.14
C LYS A 429 -9.66 24.38 13.69
N ILE A 430 -10.42 24.45 12.59
CA ILE A 430 -11.15 23.32 12.02
C ILE A 430 -10.46 22.74 10.78
N ILE A 431 -9.31 23.31 10.38
CA ILE A 431 -8.50 22.83 9.27
C ILE A 431 -7.30 22.06 9.82
N THR A 432 -7.11 20.84 9.33
CA THR A 432 -5.90 20.06 9.59
C THR A 432 -5.26 19.68 8.27
N ARG A 433 -3.98 20.05 8.12
CA ARG A 433 -3.16 19.81 6.95
C ARG A 433 -2.23 18.61 7.19
N LEU A 434 -2.22 17.68 6.24
CA LEU A 434 -1.32 16.53 6.20
C LEU A 434 -0.34 16.68 5.04
N GLY A 435 0.96 16.68 5.32
CA GLY A 435 2.00 16.79 4.29
C GLY A 435 3.35 17.26 4.85
N SER A 436 4.44 16.87 4.21
CA SER A 436 5.81 17.06 4.73
C SER A 436 6.39 18.47 4.60
N LYS A 437 5.87 19.27 3.68
CA LYS A 437 6.31 20.66 3.42
C LYS A 437 5.08 21.56 3.39
N SER A 438 5.14 22.76 3.96
CA SER A 438 4.05 23.75 3.97
C SER A 438 4.58 25.14 3.63
N SER A 439 3.72 26.01 3.10
CA SER A 439 3.96 27.46 3.07
C SER A 439 4.01 28.03 4.49
N ALA A 440 4.53 29.25 4.64
CA ALA A 440 4.55 29.93 5.94
C ALA A 440 3.12 30.22 6.47
N ALA A 441 2.17 30.49 5.56
CA ALA A 441 0.78 30.77 5.90
C ALA A 441 0.05 29.51 6.39
N THR A 442 0.32 28.35 5.79
CA THR A 442 -0.35 27.08 6.14
C THR A 442 0.41 26.25 7.17
N ALA A 443 1.61 26.66 7.57
CA ALA A 443 2.45 25.92 8.52
C ALA A 443 1.71 25.56 9.81
N LYS A 444 0.99 26.53 10.40
CA LYS A 444 0.21 26.35 11.64
C LYS A 444 -0.94 25.33 11.52
N LEU A 445 -1.41 25.08 10.30
CA LEU A 445 -2.45 24.09 10.02
C LEU A 445 -1.91 22.66 10.05
N SER A 446 -0.60 22.47 10.10
CA SER A 446 0.04 21.15 10.04
C SER A 446 -0.29 20.32 11.27
N PHE A 447 -0.68 19.06 11.04
CA PHE A 447 -1.01 18.11 12.10
C PHE A 447 0.10 17.99 13.18
N ASP A 448 1.38 18.03 12.79
CA ASP A 448 2.50 17.92 13.73
C ASP A 448 2.55 19.06 14.75
N LEU A 449 2.17 20.28 14.35
CA LEU A 449 2.12 21.43 15.26
C LEU A 449 0.85 21.40 16.11
N GLN A 450 -0.30 21.14 15.49
CA GLN A 450 -1.59 21.07 16.19
C GLN A 450 -1.64 19.95 17.24
N SER A 451 -0.99 18.81 16.96
CA SER A 451 -0.92 17.67 17.88
C SER A 451 -0.03 17.95 19.09
N ARG A 452 1.05 18.72 18.94
CA ARG A 452 1.94 19.14 20.04
C ARG A 452 1.26 20.09 21.01
N GLU A 453 0.37 20.95 20.53
CA GLU A 453 -0.36 21.92 21.34
C GLU A 453 -1.48 21.29 22.20
N ARG A 454 -1.94 20.08 21.87
CA ARG A 454 -3.00 19.35 22.61
C ARG A 454 -2.52 18.01 23.17
N PRO A 455 -1.64 17.99 24.19
CA PRO A 455 -1.07 16.75 24.75
C PRO A 455 -2.07 15.88 25.56
N SER A 456 -3.29 16.35 25.83
CA SER A 456 -4.21 15.77 26.82
C SER A 456 -4.87 14.43 26.44
N GLY A 457 -4.69 13.92 25.21
CA GLY A 457 -5.20 12.60 24.79
C GLY A 457 -4.21 11.43 24.93
N ILE A 458 -2.94 11.70 25.24
CA ILE A 458 -1.84 10.73 25.06
C ILE A 458 -1.72 9.75 26.24
N SER A 459 -2.29 10.05 27.42
CA SER A 459 -2.06 9.27 28.64
C SER A 459 -2.50 7.80 28.57
N LYS A 460 -3.62 7.48 27.90
CA LYS A 460 -4.11 6.09 27.77
C LYS A 460 -3.30 5.23 26.80
N HIS A 461 -2.60 5.87 25.85
CA HIS A 461 -1.83 5.18 24.81
C HIS A 461 -0.35 4.99 25.21
N LYS A 462 0.09 5.61 26.30
CA LYS A 462 1.47 5.43 26.80
C LYS A 462 1.76 4.00 27.22
N THR A 463 0.85 3.36 27.97
CA THR A 463 1.05 1.96 28.40
C THR A 463 1.17 1.02 27.20
N LEU A 464 0.26 1.11 26.23
CA LEU A 464 0.33 0.33 24.99
C LEU A 464 1.64 0.61 24.23
N LEU A 465 2.06 1.87 24.16
CA LEU A 465 3.32 2.25 23.52
C LEU A 465 4.54 1.66 24.23
N TYR A 466 4.55 1.60 25.56
CA TYR A 466 5.62 0.93 26.32
C TYR A 466 5.61 -0.57 26.08
N THR A 467 4.44 -1.23 26.13
CA THR A 467 4.31 -2.66 25.84
C THR A 467 4.82 -3.00 24.44
N LEU A 468 4.40 -2.25 23.42
CA LEU A 468 4.87 -2.45 22.04
C LEU A 468 6.37 -2.20 21.89
N LYS A 469 6.94 -1.25 22.65
CA LYS A 469 8.39 -1.01 22.65
C LYS A 469 9.17 -2.15 23.28
N ASP A 470 8.68 -2.74 24.36
CA ASP A 470 9.32 -3.88 25.00
C ASP A 470 9.21 -5.15 24.13
N GLU A 471 8.04 -5.41 23.52
CA GLU A 471 7.87 -6.47 22.52
C GLU A 471 8.84 -6.30 21.35
N LEU A 472 8.98 -5.06 20.85
CA LEU A 472 9.91 -4.75 19.78
C LEU A 472 11.37 -4.96 20.18
N ARG A 473 11.75 -4.67 21.43
CA ARG A 473 13.10 -4.96 21.95
C ARG A 473 13.37 -6.46 21.96
N SER A 474 12.45 -7.26 22.51
CA SER A 474 12.57 -8.73 22.53
C SER A 474 12.71 -9.30 21.12
N LEU A 475 11.88 -8.86 20.18
CA LEU A 475 11.94 -9.31 18.79
C LEU A 475 13.26 -8.92 18.10
N ARG A 476 13.87 -7.79 18.45
CA ARG A 476 15.17 -7.40 17.91
C ARG A 476 16.27 -8.36 18.36
N GLU A 477 16.28 -8.71 19.64
CA GLU A 477 17.25 -9.67 20.20
C GLU A 477 17.10 -11.04 19.54
N ASP A 478 15.86 -11.50 19.34
CA ASP A 478 15.58 -12.78 18.66
C ASP A 478 16.06 -12.78 17.20
N VAL A 479 15.82 -11.68 16.47
CA VAL A 479 16.21 -11.54 15.06
C VAL A 479 17.73 -11.43 14.91
N GLU A 480 18.40 -10.69 15.78
CA GLU A 480 19.87 -10.61 15.82
C GLU A 480 20.49 -11.98 16.13
N TYR A 481 19.96 -12.68 17.14
CA TYR A 481 20.41 -14.03 17.49
C TYR A 481 20.20 -15.03 16.35
N ALA A 482 19.06 -14.97 15.66
CA ALA A 482 18.78 -15.81 14.50
C ALA A 482 19.74 -15.52 13.33
N PHE A 483 20.04 -14.25 13.07
CA PHE A 483 20.99 -13.87 12.02
C PHE A 483 22.41 -14.34 12.32
N ASP A 484 22.85 -14.23 13.57
CA ASP A 484 24.17 -14.69 14.00
C ASP A 484 24.38 -16.19 13.75
N LYS A 485 23.32 -17.01 13.80
CA LYS A 485 23.38 -18.43 13.41
C LYS A 485 23.56 -18.63 11.92
N VAL A 486 22.93 -17.79 11.09
CA VAL A 486 23.05 -17.86 9.63
C VAL A 486 24.40 -17.33 9.16
N ALA A 487 24.96 -16.33 9.83
CA ALA A 487 26.22 -15.70 9.48
C ALA A 487 27.45 -16.53 9.86
N LYS A 488 27.33 -17.43 10.84
CA LYS A 488 28.41 -18.35 11.23
C LYS A 488 28.44 -19.56 10.31
N SER A 489 29.64 -19.98 9.90
CA SER A 489 29.80 -21.32 9.31
C SER A 489 29.39 -22.35 10.36
N PRO A 490 28.56 -23.34 10.00
CA PRO A 490 28.14 -24.35 10.96
C PRO A 490 29.38 -25.09 11.49
N SER A 491 29.42 -25.32 12.80
CA SER A 491 30.45 -26.14 13.42
C SER A 491 30.38 -27.58 12.92
N LEU A 492 31.49 -28.33 13.05
CA LEU A 492 31.50 -29.74 12.68
C LEU A 492 30.44 -30.54 13.46
N GLU A 493 30.22 -30.20 14.73
CA GLU A 493 29.18 -30.80 15.58
C GLU A 493 27.77 -30.54 15.02
N GLU A 494 27.45 -29.29 14.67
CA GLU A 494 26.15 -28.95 14.07
C GLU A 494 25.94 -29.63 12.70
N ILE A 495 27.01 -29.80 11.91
CA ILE A 495 26.95 -30.55 10.66
C ILE A 495 26.67 -32.03 10.95
N ILE A 496 27.34 -32.64 11.93
CA ILE A 496 27.13 -34.04 12.30
C ILE A 496 25.71 -34.25 12.85
N ASP A 497 25.22 -33.39 13.74
CA ASP A 497 23.86 -33.42 14.29
C ASP A 497 22.81 -33.30 13.16
N TYR A 498 23.04 -32.41 12.20
CA TYR A 498 22.17 -32.29 11.03
C TYR A 498 22.16 -33.57 10.19
N LEU A 499 23.35 -34.15 9.92
CA LEU A 499 23.46 -35.39 9.15
C LEU A 499 22.83 -36.59 9.87
N GLU A 500 22.81 -36.58 11.21
CA GLU A 500 22.13 -37.60 12.03
C GLU A 500 20.61 -37.54 11.89
N LEU A 501 20.07 -36.32 11.93
CA LEU A 501 18.64 -36.04 11.92
C LEU A 501 18.05 -35.96 10.51
N ALA A 502 18.89 -36.02 9.47
CA ALA A 502 18.45 -35.95 8.09
C ALA A 502 17.74 -37.24 7.66
N ASP A 503 16.57 -37.07 7.04
CA ASP A 503 15.73 -38.17 6.55
C ASP A 503 16.20 -38.74 5.20
N ASP A 504 17.21 -38.13 4.56
CA ASP A 504 17.71 -38.55 3.25
C ASP A 504 18.89 -39.54 3.37
N GLN A 505 18.92 -40.50 2.43
CA GLN A 505 19.87 -41.61 2.46
C GLN A 505 21.32 -41.15 2.24
N GLU A 506 21.53 -40.01 1.58
CA GLU A 506 22.85 -39.48 1.27
C GLU A 506 23.49 -38.86 2.53
N SER A 507 22.74 -38.04 3.25
CA SER A 507 23.16 -37.47 4.54
C SER A 507 23.45 -38.54 5.59
N GLN A 508 22.63 -39.61 5.65
CA GLN A 508 22.90 -40.73 6.56
C GLN A 508 24.18 -41.50 6.23
N LEU A 509 24.55 -41.60 4.94
CA LEU A 509 25.83 -42.18 4.54
C LEU A 509 27.00 -41.32 5.01
N PHE A 510 26.89 -40.00 4.86
CA PHE A 510 27.90 -39.07 5.36
C PHE A 510 28.01 -39.14 6.89
N TRP A 511 26.90 -39.13 7.63
CA TRP A 511 26.91 -39.29 9.08
C TRP A 511 27.67 -40.54 9.52
N ARG A 512 27.37 -41.70 8.92
CA ARG A 512 28.07 -42.97 9.20
C ARG A 512 29.56 -42.90 8.89
N ALA A 513 29.96 -42.19 7.84
CA ALA A 513 31.36 -42.02 7.47
C ALA A 513 32.12 -41.10 8.44
N PHE A 514 31.42 -40.15 9.09
CA PHE A 514 31.99 -39.26 10.10
C PHE A 514 31.97 -39.84 11.52
N GLN A 515 31.31 -40.99 11.73
CA GLN A 515 31.39 -41.69 13.01
C GLN A 515 32.78 -42.30 13.19
N ILE A 516 33.41 -41.97 14.33
CA ILE A 516 34.63 -42.64 14.76
C ILE A 516 34.25 -44.07 15.15
N PRO A 517 34.89 -45.12 14.59
CA PRO A 517 34.65 -46.48 15.03
C PRO A 517 34.90 -46.60 16.53
N HIS A 518 33.93 -47.11 17.28
CA HIS A 518 34.16 -47.45 18.69
C HIS A 518 35.37 -48.40 18.78
N GLU A 519 36.37 -47.99 19.57
CA GLU A 519 37.59 -48.75 19.83
C GLU A 519 37.25 -50.09 20.51
N GLU A 520 37.23 -51.19 19.76
CA GLU A 520 37.33 -52.54 20.35
C GLU A 520 38.75 -53.12 20.30
N ASP A 521 39.71 -52.49 19.60
CA ASP A 521 41.08 -53.03 19.50
C ASP A 521 42.16 -51.94 19.57
N GLY A 522 42.70 -51.70 20.76
CA GLY A 522 44.13 -51.46 21.07
C GLY A 522 44.99 -50.43 20.28
N PHE A 523 44.47 -49.63 19.36
CA PHE A 523 45.27 -48.68 18.57
C PHE A 523 45.06 -47.22 19.00
N THR A 524 46.16 -46.52 19.29
CA THR A 524 46.18 -45.10 19.67
C THR A 524 46.12 -44.15 18.48
N ILE A 525 45.24 -43.15 18.53
CA ILE A 525 45.15 -42.04 17.57
C ILE A 525 46.44 -41.21 17.57
N THR A 526 47.12 -41.13 16.42
CA THR A 526 48.24 -40.21 16.20
C THR A 526 47.83 -39.05 15.31
N GLY A 527 47.44 -37.92 15.92
CA GLY A 527 47.15 -36.66 15.23
C GLY A 527 46.64 -35.60 16.22
N ARG A 528 47.12 -34.36 16.13
CA ARG A 528 46.71 -33.26 17.02
C ARG A 528 45.36 -32.70 16.59
N ASN A 529 44.46 -32.58 17.57
CA ASN A 529 43.20 -31.82 17.52
C ASN A 529 43.38 -30.40 17.00
#